data_AF-A0A7K1A3A2-F1
#
_entry.id   AF-A0A7K1A3A2-F1
#
_cell.length_a   1.000
_cell.length_b   1.000
_cell.length_c   1.000
_cell.angle_alpha   90.00
_cell.angle_beta   90.00
_cell.angle_gamma   90.00
#
_symmetry.space_group_name_H-M   'P 1'
#
loop_
_entity.id
_entity.type
_entity.pdbx_description
1 polymer ?
#
loop_
_entity_poly.entity_id
_entity_poly.type
_entity_poly.pdbx_seq_one_letter_code
_entity_poly.pdbx_strand_id
1 'polypeptide(L)'
;VAEITELLEIADWDAFLDWCEAHPEVVNDVYAFSKMCMQVYTMRRSYSSIRNGIRINSICPAPVDTPLMADFKVSMGEDAINWAVGVQGNGRMAVATDIAPSLAFMGSDAAAFINGENLHVDSGLSSAMVTGLAFS
;
A
#
# COMPACT_ATOMS: atom_id res chain seq x y z
N VAL A 1 -13.08 4.79 1.69
CA VAL A 1 -12.92 4.78 0.20
C VAL A 1 -13.61 5.98 -0.42
N ALA A 2 -14.77 6.38 0.09
CA ALA A 2 -15.46 7.58 -0.37
C ALA A 2 -14.61 8.84 -0.17
N GLU A 3 -14.01 8.99 1.01
CA GLU A 3 -13.12 10.10 1.40
C GLU A 3 -11.89 10.18 0.49
N ILE A 4 -11.24 9.04 0.24
CA ILE A 4 -10.12 8.95 -0.68
C ILE A 4 -10.55 9.28 -2.12
N THR A 5 -11.75 8.84 -2.52
CA THR A 5 -12.29 9.10 -3.85
C THR A 5 -12.54 10.59 -4.06
N GLU A 6 -13.08 11.26 -3.04
CA GLU A 6 -13.27 12.71 -3.01
C GLU A 6 -11.93 13.45 -3.06
N LEU A 7 -10.97 13.11 -2.19
CA LEU A 7 -9.63 13.71 -2.19
C LEU A 7 -8.96 13.61 -3.57
N LEU A 8 -9.03 12.44 -4.21
CA LEU A 8 -8.42 12.21 -5.53
C LEU A 8 -9.07 13.01 -6.68
N GLU A 9 -10.23 13.61 -6.47
CA GLU A 9 -10.90 14.49 -7.44
C GLU A 9 -10.52 15.96 -7.27
N ILE A 10 -9.88 16.32 -6.16
CA ILE A 10 -9.41 17.68 -5.91
C ILE A 10 -8.13 17.94 -6.72
N ALA A 11 -8.26 18.75 -7.75
CA ALA A 11 -7.13 19.14 -8.61
C ALA A 11 -6.41 20.42 -8.13
N ASP A 12 -7.10 21.23 -7.31
CA ASP A 12 -6.57 22.50 -6.79
C ASP A 12 -5.83 22.28 -5.46
N TRP A 13 -4.68 22.91 -5.31
CA TRP A 13 -3.81 22.69 -4.15
C TRP A 13 -4.37 23.27 -2.86
N ASP A 14 -4.96 24.47 -2.93
CA ASP A 14 -5.51 25.12 -1.75
C ASP A 14 -6.77 24.38 -1.28
N ALA A 15 -7.64 23.98 -2.22
CA ALA A 15 -8.78 23.12 -1.91
C ALA A 15 -8.37 21.75 -1.31
N PHE A 16 -7.22 21.20 -1.72
CA PHE A 16 -6.68 19.96 -1.15
C PHE A 16 -6.25 20.17 0.32
N LEU A 17 -5.59 21.30 0.62
CA LEU A 17 -5.19 21.64 1.98
C LEU A 17 -6.42 21.87 2.87
N ASP A 18 -7.40 22.65 2.39
CA ASP A 18 -8.67 22.89 3.09
C ASP A 18 -9.39 21.56 3.39
N TRP A 19 -9.40 20.64 2.44
CA TRP A 19 -9.98 19.30 2.64
C TRP A 19 -9.24 18.51 3.72
N CYS A 20 -7.90 18.53 3.71
CA CYS A 20 -7.09 17.83 4.72
C CYS A 20 -7.32 18.40 6.12
N GLU A 21 -7.42 19.72 6.26
CA GLU A 21 -7.74 20.39 7.53
C GLU A 21 -9.14 20.04 8.03
N ALA A 22 -10.10 19.83 7.12
CA ALA A 22 -11.46 19.43 7.44
C ALA A 22 -11.62 17.95 7.83
N HIS A 23 -10.63 17.08 7.54
CA HIS A 23 -10.67 15.63 7.78
C HIS A 23 -9.49 15.11 8.63
N PRO A 24 -9.22 15.69 9.81
CA PRO A 24 -8.05 15.35 10.61
C PRO A 24 -8.03 13.89 11.09
N GLU A 25 -9.19 13.27 11.26
CA GLU A 25 -9.34 11.86 11.65
C GLU A 25 -8.88 10.88 10.57
N VAL A 26 -8.91 11.31 9.30
CA VAL A 26 -8.49 10.49 8.16
C VAL A 26 -7.01 10.70 7.86
N VAL A 27 -6.51 11.92 8.10
CA VAL A 27 -5.14 12.34 7.75
C VAL A 27 -4.14 12.16 8.91
N ASN A 28 -4.59 11.76 10.10
CA ASN A 28 -3.75 11.59 11.30
C ASN A 28 -2.54 10.65 11.11
N ASP A 29 -2.67 9.62 10.28
CA ASP A 29 -1.57 8.79 9.78
C ASP A 29 -1.34 9.11 8.30
N VAL A 30 -0.61 10.19 8.05
CA VAL A 30 -0.34 10.72 6.70
C VAL A 30 0.29 9.66 5.80
N TYR A 31 1.18 8.82 6.35
CA TYR A 31 1.82 7.77 5.57
C TYR A 31 0.79 6.72 5.16
N ALA A 32 0.07 6.12 6.12
CA ALA A 32 -0.93 5.09 5.80
C ALA A 32 -2.00 5.64 4.86
N PHE A 33 -2.50 6.85 5.12
CA PHE A 33 -3.49 7.51 4.27
C PHE A 33 -2.99 7.74 2.85
N SER A 34 -1.76 8.22 2.67
CA SER A 34 -1.17 8.37 1.34
C SER A 34 -1.06 7.04 0.58
N LYS A 35 -0.76 5.93 1.28
CA LYS A 35 -0.69 4.59 0.66
C LYS A 35 -2.07 4.05 0.31
N MET A 36 -3.08 4.29 1.14
CA MET A 36 -4.47 3.99 0.80
C MET A 36 -4.93 4.78 -0.44
N CYS A 37 -4.54 6.06 -0.56
CA CYS A 37 -4.78 6.87 -1.74
C CYS A 37 -4.16 6.25 -3.00
N MET A 38 -2.92 5.74 -2.93
CA MET A 38 -2.28 5.07 -4.05
C MET A 38 -2.98 3.77 -4.47
N GLN A 39 -3.48 2.98 -3.51
CA GLN A 39 -4.26 1.77 -3.80
C GLN A 39 -5.58 2.11 -4.49
N VAL A 40 -6.31 3.12 -4.01
CA VAL A 40 -7.56 3.57 -4.65
C VAL A 40 -7.30 4.18 -6.02
N TYR A 41 -6.25 4.99 -6.17
CA TYR A 41 -5.82 5.53 -7.45
C TYR A 41 -5.53 4.41 -8.46
N THR A 42 -4.80 3.37 -8.04
CA THR A 42 -4.51 2.17 -8.84
C THR A 42 -5.80 1.54 -9.37
N MET A 43 -6.75 1.25 -8.47
CA MET A 43 -8.04 0.68 -8.82
C MET A 43 -8.80 1.56 -9.83
N ARG A 44 -8.94 2.87 -9.55
CA ARG A 44 -9.67 3.81 -10.40
C ARG A 44 -9.04 3.97 -11.78
N ARG A 45 -7.71 4.10 -11.84
CA ARG A 45 -7.00 4.36 -13.09
C ARG A 45 -6.92 3.13 -13.98
N SER A 46 -6.97 1.93 -13.41
CA SER A 46 -6.95 0.66 -14.14
C SER A 46 -8.11 0.53 -15.14
N TYR A 47 -9.31 1.01 -14.79
CA TYR A 47 -10.52 0.86 -15.60
C TYR A 47 -10.46 1.62 -16.93
N SER A 48 -9.92 2.84 -16.92
CA SER A 48 -9.78 3.65 -18.13
C SER A 48 -8.55 3.27 -18.95
N SER A 49 -7.45 2.89 -18.28
CA SER A 49 -6.16 2.63 -18.93
C SER A 49 -6.15 1.35 -19.76
N ILE A 50 -6.94 0.35 -19.38
CA ILE A 50 -6.99 -0.93 -20.11
C ILE A 50 -7.49 -0.78 -21.55
N ARG A 51 -8.28 0.26 -21.84
CA ARG A 51 -8.71 0.59 -23.22
C ARG A 51 -7.55 0.93 -24.15
N ASN A 52 -6.41 1.33 -23.59
CA ASN A 52 -5.16 1.60 -24.29
C ASN A 52 -4.16 0.42 -24.19
N GLY A 53 -4.61 -0.76 -23.74
CA GLY A 53 -3.74 -1.92 -23.53
C GLY A 53 -2.83 -1.83 -22.31
N ILE A 54 -3.05 -0.87 -21.41
CA ILE A 54 -2.23 -0.66 -20.20
C ILE A 54 -2.95 -1.21 -18.97
N ARG A 55 -2.33 -2.17 -18.29
CA ARG A 55 -2.76 -2.66 -16.98
C ARG A 55 -2.14 -1.80 -15.87
N ILE A 56 -2.89 -1.56 -14.81
CA ILE A 56 -2.41 -0.83 -13.62
C ILE A 56 -2.74 -1.66 -12.38
N ASN A 57 -1.71 -1.99 -11.61
CA ASN A 57 -1.79 -2.76 -10.37
C ASN A 57 -0.77 -2.20 -9.37
N SER A 58 -0.91 -2.56 -8.09
CA SER A 58 0.04 -2.20 -7.05
C SER A 58 0.58 -3.44 -6.33
N ILE A 59 1.80 -3.32 -5.79
CA ILE A 59 2.39 -4.30 -4.87
C ILE A 59 2.38 -3.69 -3.47
N CYS A 60 1.86 -4.43 -2.50
CA CYS A 60 1.70 -4.03 -1.11
C CYS A 60 2.59 -4.91 -0.22
N PRO A 61 3.86 -4.53 -0.02
CA PRO A 61 4.79 -5.32 0.78
C PRO A 61 4.60 -5.09 2.28
N ALA A 62 5.03 -6.07 3.08
CA ALA A 62 5.37 -5.88 4.50
C ALA A 62 6.69 -5.09 4.64
N PRO A 63 7.20 -4.81 5.86
CA PRO A 63 8.48 -4.13 6.03
C PRO A 63 9.62 -4.81 5.26
N VAL A 64 10.28 -4.03 4.38
CA VAL A 64 11.41 -4.46 3.55
C VAL A 64 12.69 -3.79 4.01
N ASP A 65 13.75 -4.54 4.17
CA ASP A 65 15.09 -4.05 4.49
C ASP A 65 15.63 -3.23 3.32
N THR A 66 15.57 -1.91 3.48
CA THR A 66 16.01 -0.90 2.51
C THR A 66 16.64 0.24 3.29
N PRO A 67 17.45 1.12 2.64
CA PRO A 67 18.02 2.29 3.31
C PRO A 67 16.97 3.20 3.97
N LEU A 68 15.72 3.20 3.49
CA LEU A 68 14.60 3.96 4.05
C LEU A 68 14.10 3.42 5.41
N MET A 69 14.47 2.20 5.78
CA MET A 69 14.03 1.57 7.03
C MET A 69 14.47 2.35 8.27
N ALA A 70 15.62 3.03 8.21
CA ALA A 70 16.08 3.88 9.31
C ALA A 70 15.09 5.02 9.60
N ASP A 71 14.60 5.71 8.57
CA ASP A 71 13.63 6.79 8.71
C ASP A 71 12.26 6.27 9.18
N PHE A 72 11.87 5.07 8.74
CA PHE A 72 10.65 4.42 9.23
C PHE A 72 10.72 4.08 10.72
N LYS A 73 11.84 3.56 11.21
CA LYS A 73 12.01 3.30 12.64
C LYS A 73 11.91 4.58 13.47
N VAL A 74 12.40 5.70 12.96
CA VAL A 74 12.29 7.01 13.63
C VAL A 74 10.86 7.52 13.62
N SER A 75 10.15 7.42 12.49
CA SER A 75 8.81 7.98 12.32
C SER A 75 7.69 7.12 12.91
N MET A 76 7.75 5.81 12.73
CA MET A 76 6.72 4.85 13.18
C MET A 76 7.06 4.16 14.50
N GLY A 77 8.32 4.25 14.95
CA GLY A 77 8.82 3.55 16.12
C GLY A 77 9.36 2.16 15.80
N GLU A 78 10.51 1.83 16.40
CA GLU A 78 11.17 0.55 16.20
C GLU A 78 10.31 -0.65 16.68
N ASP A 79 9.55 -0.48 17.77
CA ASP A 79 8.67 -1.52 18.30
C ASP A 79 7.53 -1.86 17.33
N ALA A 80 6.98 -0.88 16.62
CA ALA A 80 5.94 -1.12 15.62
C ALA A 80 6.49 -1.92 14.43
N ILE A 81 7.70 -1.60 13.98
CA ILE A 81 8.38 -2.35 12.92
C ILE A 81 8.69 -3.78 13.37
N ASN A 82 9.24 -3.95 14.58
CA ASN A 82 9.56 -5.27 15.11
C ASN A 82 8.30 -6.12 15.33
N TRP A 83 7.21 -5.51 15.80
CA TRP A 83 5.91 -6.17 15.91
C TRP A 83 5.41 -6.63 14.54
N ALA A 84 5.40 -5.75 13.53
CA ALA A 84 4.99 -6.11 12.18
C ALA A 84 5.87 -7.25 11.63
N VAL A 85 7.18 -7.22 11.90
CA VAL A 85 8.10 -8.30 11.52
C VAL A 85 7.75 -9.62 12.20
N GLY A 86 7.37 -9.59 13.48
CA GLY A 86 6.95 -10.78 14.23
C GLY A 86 5.62 -11.37 13.77
N VAL A 87 4.68 -10.53 13.30
CA VAL A 87 3.38 -10.96 12.78
C VAL A 87 3.49 -11.57 11.37
N GLN A 88 4.48 -11.16 10.57
CA GLN A 88 4.75 -11.84 9.29
C GLN A 88 4.95 -13.34 9.54
N GLY A 89 4.29 -14.19 8.76
CA GLY A 89 4.27 -15.64 8.99
C GLY A 89 5.63 -16.34 8.92
N ASN A 90 6.66 -15.68 8.36
CA ASN A 90 8.03 -16.18 8.32
C ASN A 90 8.95 -15.53 9.38
N GLY A 91 8.45 -14.59 10.18
CA GLY A 91 9.14 -13.94 11.30
C GLY A 91 10.39 -13.11 10.93
N ARG A 92 10.56 -12.73 9.66
CA ARG A 92 11.74 -11.96 9.22
C ARG A 92 11.34 -10.75 8.39
N MET A 93 12.18 -9.71 8.42
CA MET A 93 12.05 -8.59 7.49
C MET A 93 12.22 -9.11 6.05
N ALA A 94 11.41 -8.58 5.14
CA ALA A 94 11.54 -8.90 3.71
C ALA A 94 12.81 -8.24 3.15
N VAL A 95 13.33 -8.77 2.06
CA VAL A 95 14.40 -8.16 1.26
C VAL A 95 13.90 -7.93 -0.16
N ALA A 96 14.60 -7.11 -0.95
CA ALA A 96 14.18 -6.77 -2.31
C ALA A 96 13.90 -8.01 -3.20
N THR A 97 14.66 -9.09 -3.00
CA THR A 97 14.48 -10.35 -3.75
C THR A 97 13.21 -11.12 -3.39
N ASP A 98 12.55 -10.81 -2.27
CA ASP A 98 11.22 -11.36 -1.95
C ASP A 98 10.10 -10.66 -2.75
N ILE A 99 10.31 -9.39 -3.13
CA ILE A 99 9.31 -8.57 -3.81
C ILE A 99 9.46 -8.65 -5.34
N ALA A 100 10.70 -8.69 -5.84
CA ALA A 100 11.01 -8.65 -7.27
C ALA A 100 10.30 -9.72 -8.13
N PRO A 101 10.15 -10.99 -7.68
CA PRO A 101 9.45 -12.01 -8.48
C PRO A 101 7.97 -11.66 -8.72
N SER A 102 7.29 -11.09 -7.72
CA SER A 102 5.90 -10.66 -7.85
C SER A 102 5.76 -9.52 -8.85
N LEU A 103 6.69 -8.57 -8.87
CA LEU A 103 6.74 -7.51 -9.88
C LEU A 103 6.93 -8.08 -11.29
N ALA A 104 7.87 -9.02 -11.45
CA ALA A 104 8.12 -9.67 -12.73
C ALA A 104 6.89 -10.44 -13.24
N PHE A 105 6.22 -11.18 -12.34
CA PHE A 105 4.95 -11.84 -12.65
C PHE A 105 3.88 -10.85 -13.11
N MET A 106 3.67 -9.76 -12.35
CA MET A 106 2.66 -8.74 -12.65
C MET A 106 2.92 -8.04 -13.99
N GLY A 107 4.18 -7.93 -14.41
CA GLY A 107 4.58 -7.39 -15.71
C GLY A 107 4.48 -8.38 -16.88
N SER A 108 4.29 -9.68 -16.61
CA SER A 108 4.29 -10.75 -17.63
C SER A 108 2.91 -11.02 -18.24
N ASP A 109 2.90 -11.79 -19.33
CA ASP A 109 1.67 -12.29 -19.97
C ASP A 109 0.87 -13.26 -19.08
N ALA A 110 1.53 -13.91 -18.11
CA ALA A 110 0.84 -14.78 -17.15
C ALA A 110 -0.15 -13.99 -16.26
N ALA A 111 0.06 -12.68 -16.11
CA ALA A 111 -0.82 -11.76 -15.39
C ALA A 111 -1.73 -10.94 -16.33
N ALA A 112 -1.92 -11.36 -17.59
CA ALA A 112 -2.64 -10.58 -18.59
C ALA A 112 -4.08 -10.21 -18.20
N PHE A 113 -4.73 -11.01 -17.34
CA PHE A 113 -6.09 -10.74 -16.87
C PHE A 113 -6.15 -10.06 -15.48
N ILE A 114 -4.99 -9.72 -14.89
CA ILE A 114 -4.90 -9.04 -13.59
C ILE A 114 -4.77 -7.53 -13.83
N ASN A 115 -5.81 -6.79 -13.44
CA ASN A 115 -5.90 -5.33 -13.59
C ASN A 115 -6.67 -4.70 -12.43
N GLY A 116 -6.15 -3.61 -11.87
CA GLY A 116 -6.72 -2.92 -10.72
C GLY A 116 -6.41 -3.58 -9.37
N GLU A 117 -5.51 -4.57 -9.33
CA GLU A 117 -5.26 -5.37 -8.14
C GLU A 117 -4.24 -4.71 -7.20
N ASN A 118 -4.45 -4.87 -5.88
CA ASN A 118 -3.50 -4.48 -4.84
C ASN A 118 -2.91 -5.77 -4.23
N LEU A 119 -1.84 -6.27 -4.85
CA LEU A 119 -1.27 -7.56 -4.50
C LEU A 119 -0.41 -7.46 -3.24
N HIS A 120 -0.86 -8.09 -2.16
CA HIS A 120 -0.09 -8.21 -0.93
C HIS A 120 1.08 -9.19 -1.09
N VAL A 121 2.30 -8.72 -0.78
CA VAL A 121 3.54 -9.51 -0.81
C VAL A 121 4.22 -9.35 0.55
N ASP A 122 3.59 -9.91 1.56
CA ASP A 122 3.76 -9.47 2.94
C ASP A 122 3.84 -10.63 3.96
N SER A 123 4.08 -11.84 3.46
CA SER A 123 4.13 -13.07 4.26
C SER A 123 2.90 -13.27 5.17
N GLY A 124 1.73 -12.76 4.78
CA GLY A 124 0.47 -12.96 5.52
C GLY A 124 0.21 -11.93 6.62
N LEU A 125 1.02 -10.88 6.74
CA LEU A 125 0.81 -9.79 7.71
C LEU A 125 -0.60 -9.20 7.59
N SER A 126 -1.01 -8.79 6.39
CA SER A 126 -2.32 -8.17 6.17
C SER A 126 -3.46 -9.15 6.44
N SER A 127 -3.30 -10.41 6.03
CA SER A 127 -4.28 -11.46 6.32
C SER A 127 -4.44 -11.70 7.83
N ALA A 128 -3.33 -11.72 8.58
CA ALA A 128 -3.36 -11.86 10.03
C ALA A 128 -4.05 -10.67 10.71
N MET A 129 -3.80 -9.44 10.23
CA MET A 129 -4.49 -8.24 10.75
C MET A 129 -6.00 -8.29 10.47
N VAL A 130 -6.41 -8.57 9.24
CA VAL A 130 -7.82 -8.59 8.83
C VAL A 130 -8.61 -9.69 9.55
N THR A 131 -7.99 -10.84 9.78
CA THR A 131 -8.63 -11.97 10.47
C THR A 131 -8.54 -11.90 11.99
N GLY A 132 -7.80 -10.93 12.55
CA GLY A 132 -7.58 -10.77 13.98
C GLY A 132 -6.49 -11.65 14.59
N LEU A 133 -5.88 -12.55 13.79
CA LEU A 133 -4.78 -13.42 14.24
C LEU A 133 -3.51 -12.65 14.63
N ALA A 134 -3.32 -11.43 14.13
CA ALA A 134 -2.21 -10.57 14.52
C ALA A 134 -2.26 -10.16 16.02
N PHE A 135 -3.40 -10.36 16.68
CA PHE A 135 -3.66 -9.90 18.05
C PHE A 135 -4.01 -11.04 19.02
N SER A 136 -3.94 -12.29 18.57
CA SER A 136 -4.16 -13.51 19.36
C SER A 136 -2.85 -14.04 19.94
#